data_AF-A0A941WFC3-F1
#
_entry.id   AF-A0A941WFC3-F1
#
_cell.length_a   1.000
_cell.length_b   1.000
_cell.length_c   1.000
_cell.angle_alpha   90.00
_cell.angle_beta   90.00
_cell.angle_gamma   90.00
#
_symmetry.space_group_name_H-M   'P 1'
#
loop_
_entity.id
_entity.type
_entity.pdbx_description
1 polymer ?
#
loop_
_entity_poly.entity_id
_entity_poly.type
_entity_poly.pdbx_seq_one_letter_code
_entity_poly.pdbx_strand_id
1 'polypeptide(L)'
;FGIEPTLSGIIPSILPFGTILLTPFFGNLYDRKGKGATIMMIGAIMLVCIHFTFSLPFLNNWLVALALVILLGIAFSLVPSAMWPSVPKIIPENKLGTAYALIFWVQNWGLMGVPYLIGKVLDKYCITGYVNEKPTYDYTIPMIIFTCFGILALLISYLLKREDRIKGYGLELPNIQKDADKYLAEEMIGEGQR
;
A
#
# COMPACT_ATOMS: atom_id res chain seq x y z
N PHE A 1 13.69 -9.33 24.39
CA PHE A 1 14.05 -7.90 24.48
C PHE A 1 13.91 -7.29 25.88
N GLY A 2 13.28 -7.93 26.88
CA GLY A 2 13.21 -7.34 28.24
C GLY A 2 12.43 -6.02 28.32
N ILE A 3 11.60 -5.77 27.30
CA ILE A 3 10.79 -4.55 27.16
C ILE A 3 9.50 -4.77 27.96
N GLU A 4 9.03 -3.72 28.63
CA GLU A 4 7.76 -3.72 29.34
C GLU A 4 6.61 -4.18 28.42
N PRO A 5 5.65 -5.01 28.90
CA PRO A 5 4.53 -5.50 28.07
C PRO A 5 3.71 -4.38 27.42
N THR A 6 3.52 -3.25 28.11
CA THR A 6 2.82 -2.06 27.59
C THR A 6 3.56 -1.45 26.40
N LEU A 7 4.87 -1.23 26.52
CA LEU A 7 5.72 -0.70 25.46
C LEU A 7 5.79 -1.67 24.26
N SER A 8 5.81 -2.98 24.52
CA SER A 8 5.75 -4.00 23.47
C SER A 8 4.46 -3.97 22.66
N GLY A 9 3.33 -3.61 23.28
CA GLY A 9 2.05 -3.41 22.59
C GLY A 9 1.93 -2.08 21.85
N ILE A 10 2.56 -1.02 22.36
CA ILE A 10 2.55 0.31 21.74
C ILE A 10 3.33 0.32 20.43
N ILE A 11 4.51 -0.30 20.38
CA ILE A 11 5.40 -0.29 19.19
C ILE A 11 4.67 -0.70 17.89
N PRO A 12 3.99 -1.86 17.79
CA PRO A 12 3.26 -2.24 16.59
C PRO A 12 2.01 -1.37 16.34
N SER A 13 1.45 -0.75 17.38
CA SER A 13 0.23 0.09 17.27
C SER A 13 0.49 1.47 16.67
N ILE A 14 1.73 1.96 16.70
CA ILE A 14 2.12 3.27 16.13
C ILE A 14 1.85 3.31 14.62
N LEU A 15 2.12 2.21 13.91
CA LEU A 15 1.91 2.14 12.46
C LEU A 15 0.42 2.29 12.07
N PRO A 16 -0.51 1.46 12.59
CA PRO A 16 -1.95 1.66 12.37
C PRO A 16 -2.42 3.07 12.75
N PHE A 17 -1.98 3.60 13.89
CA PHE A 17 -2.39 4.93 14.35
C PHE A 17 -1.98 6.04 13.37
N GLY A 18 -0.73 6.02 12.89
CA GLY A 18 -0.27 6.97 11.88
C GLY A 18 -1.08 6.86 10.58
N THR A 19 -1.42 5.63 10.18
CA THR A 19 -2.16 5.39 8.93
C THR A 19 -3.62 5.86 8.99
N ILE A 20 -4.24 5.85 10.16
CA ILE A 20 -5.60 6.38 10.37
C ILE A 20 -5.66 7.87 10.02
N LEU A 21 -4.61 8.64 10.30
CA LEU A 21 -4.56 10.08 9.99
C LEU A 21 -4.13 10.34 8.54
N LEU A 22 -3.15 9.58 8.05
CA LEU A 22 -2.59 9.78 6.71
C LEU A 22 -3.53 9.30 5.60
N THR A 23 -4.32 8.26 5.82
CA THR A 23 -5.20 7.68 4.78
C THR A 23 -6.29 8.67 4.34
N PRO A 24 -7.03 9.35 5.23
CA PRO A 24 -7.96 10.42 4.81
C PRO A 24 -7.27 11.58 4.13
N PHE A 25 -6.06 11.95 4.58
CA PHE A 25 -5.27 13.03 3.96
C PHE A 25 -4.90 12.69 2.51
N PHE A 26 -4.35 11.49 2.26
CA PHE A 26 -4.02 11.04 0.91
C PHE A 26 -5.27 10.72 0.07
N GLY A 27 -6.37 10.30 0.70
CA GLY A 27 -7.67 10.14 0.06
C GLY A 27 -8.15 11.48 -0.51
N ASN A 28 -8.10 12.54 0.30
CA ASN A 28 -8.45 13.89 -0.16
C ASN A 28 -7.52 14.40 -1.28
N LEU A 29 -6.23 14.10 -1.19
CA LEU A 29 -5.26 14.42 -2.25
C LEU A 29 -5.64 13.73 -3.57
N TYR A 30 -5.96 12.44 -3.52
CA TYR A 30 -6.42 11.66 -4.66
C TYR A 30 -7.76 12.18 -5.19
N ASP A 31 -8.73 12.50 -4.32
CA ASP A 31 -10.04 13.00 -4.74
C ASP A 31 -9.94 14.30 -5.53
N ARG A 32 -9.00 15.18 -5.15
CA ARG A 32 -8.78 16.50 -5.80
C ARG A 32 -7.85 16.46 -7.01
N LYS A 33 -6.80 15.63 -6.99
CA LYS A 33 -5.79 15.60 -8.06
C LYS A 33 -5.96 14.44 -9.03
N GLY A 34 -6.77 13.45 -8.70
CA GLY A 34 -6.86 12.19 -9.42
C GLY A 34 -5.57 11.39 -9.27
N LYS A 35 -5.08 10.83 -10.38
CA LYS A 35 -3.81 10.08 -10.45
C LYS A 35 -3.76 8.81 -9.60
N GLY A 36 -4.89 8.13 -9.43
CA GLY A 36 -4.98 6.94 -8.56
C GLY A 36 -3.97 5.85 -8.92
N ALA A 37 -3.88 5.49 -10.20
CA ALA A 37 -2.92 4.49 -10.66
C ALA A 37 -1.46 4.94 -10.45
N THR A 38 -1.17 6.22 -10.72
CA THR A 38 0.15 6.79 -10.46
C THR A 38 0.50 6.81 -8.97
N ILE A 39 -0.44 7.17 -8.10
CA ILE A 39 -0.27 7.14 -6.63
C ILE A 39 0.03 5.70 -6.19
N MET A 40 -0.74 4.71 -6.65
CA MET A 40 -0.47 3.30 -6.36
C MET A 40 0.93 2.86 -6.82
N MET A 41 1.41 3.32 -7.98
CA MET A 41 2.77 3.04 -8.45
C MET A 41 3.84 3.66 -7.54
N ILE A 42 3.67 4.91 -7.14
CA ILE A 42 4.58 5.59 -6.21
C ILE A 42 4.67 4.83 -4.89
N GLY A 43 3.52 4.42 -4.33
CA GLY A 43 3.47 3.62 -3.11
C GLY A 43 4.19 2.29 -3.25
N ALA A 44 4.01 1.59 -4.38
CA ALA A 44 4.73 0.34 -4.64
C ALA A 44 6.25 0.53 -4.78
N ILE A 45 6.70 1.59 -5.46
CA ILE A 45 8.14 1.94 -5.55
C ILE A 45 8.71 2.20 -4.15
N MET A 46 8.00 2.98 -3.33
CA MET A 46 8.41 3.24 -1.94
C MET A 46 8.55 1.92 -1.17
N LEU A 47 7.57 1.02 -1.26
CA LEU A 47 7.63 -0.28 -0.59
C LEU A 47 8.83 -1.12 -1.02
N VAL A 48 9.17 -1.15 -2.31
CA VAL A 48 10.37 -1.83 -2.81
C VAL A 48 11.62 -1.23 -2.19
N CYS A 49 11.79 0.09 -2.26
CA CYS A 49 12.96 0.78 -1.72
C CYS A 49 13.11 0.55 -0.20
N ILE A 50 11.99 0.59 0.55
CA ILE A 50 12.00 0.43 2.00
C ILE A 50 12.43 -0.98 2.39
N HIS A 51 11.78 -2.03 1.85
CA HIS A 51 12.10 -3.41 2.20
C HIS A 51 13.47 -3.82 1.68
N PHE A 52 13.89 -3.31 0.52
CA PHE A 52 15.23 -3.53 0.01
C PHE A 52 16.27 -2.92 0.95
N THR A 53 16.05 -1.68 1.41
CA THR A 53 16.97 -1.03 2.37
C THR A 53 17.01 -1.78 3.70
N PHE A 54 15.87 -2.27 4.19
CA PHE A 54 15.83 -3.12 5.39
C PHE A 54 16.59 -4.45 5.23
N SER A 55 16.74 -4.94 4.00
CA SER A 55 17.52 -6.16 3.73
C SER A 55 19.04 -5.95 3.71
N LEU A 56 19.53 -4.71 3.81
CA LEU A 56 20.96 -4.39 3.76
C LEU A 56 21.56 -4.43 5.18
N PRO A 57 22.30 -5.50 5.57
CA PRO A 57 22.73 -5.70 6.95
C PRO A 57 23.76 -4.67 7.43
N PHE A 58 24.47 -4.00 6.52
CA PHE A 58 25.43 -2.95 6.86
C PHE A 58 24.79 -1.59 7.20
N LEU A 59 23.47 -1.42 6.96
CA LEU A 59 22.71 -0.23 7.32
C LEU A 59 22.02 -0.36 8.70
N ASN A 60 22.63 -1.10 9.62
CA ASN A 60 22.11 -1.34 10.97
C ASN A 60 22.26 -0.11 11.89
N ASN A 61 21.49 0.94 11.60
CA ASN A 61 21.43 2.18 12.38
C ASN A 61 19.99 2.48 12.78
N TRP A 62 19.76 2.74 14.07
CA TRP A 62 18.42 2.99 14.61
C TRP A 62 17.72 4.22 13.98
N LEU A 63 18.47 5.26 13.59
CA LEU A 63 17.90 6.43 12.89
C LEU A 63 17.40 6.05 11.50
N VAL A 64 18.17 5.23 10.77
CA VAL A 64 17.78 4.73 9.45
C VAL A 64 16.54 3.85 9.58
N ALA A 65 16.51 2.94 10.55
CA ALA A 65 15.33 2.11 10.82
C ALA A 65 14.09 2.95 11.15
N LEU A 66 14.22 3.97 12.02
CA LEU A 66 13.13 4.87 12.37
C LEU A 66 12.61 5.63 11.13
N ALA A 67 13.51 6.17 10.31
CA ALA A 67 13.15 6.87 9.07
C ALA A 67 12.41 5.94 8.10
N LEU A 68 12.88 4.70 7.93
CA LEU A 68 12.24 3.70 7.08
C LEU A 68 10.86 3.29 7.60
N VAL A 69 10.67 3.14 8.92
CA VAL A 69 9.35 2.85 9.50
C VAL A 69 8.36 3.98 9.25
N ILE A 70 8.80 5.24 9.35
CA ILE A 70 7.95 6.40 9.02
C ILE A 70 7.57 6.38 7.53
N LEU A 71 8.55 6.17 6.64
CA LEU A 71 8.29 6.05 5.20
C LEU A 71 7.37 4.88 4.87
N LEU A 72 7.48 3.77 5.60
CA LEU A 72 6.61 2.61 5.48
C LEU A 72 5.16 2.96 5.82
N GLY A 73 4.94 3.69 6.93
CA GLY A 73 3.61 4.18 7.30
C GLY A 73 2.99 5.10 6.23
N ILE A 74 3.81 5.96 5.61
CA ILE A 74 3.37 6.82 4.50
C ILE A 74 2.97 5.97 3.29
N ALA A 75 3.82 5.03 2.86
CA ALA A 75 3.54 4.16 1.72
C ALA A 75 2.29 3.30 1.96
N PHE A 76 2.14 2.75 3.16
CA PHE A 76 1.00 1.93 3.56
C PHE A 76 -0.32 2.73 3.61
N SER A 77 -0.28 4.04 3.81
CA SER A 77 -1.47 4.89 3.76
C SER A 77 -1.84 5.30 2.33
N LEU A 78 -0.82 5.50 1.49
CA LEU A 78 -0.95 6.04 0.14
C LEU A 78 -1.56 5.03 -0.86
N VAL A 79 -1.25 3.74 -0.71
CA VAL A 79 -1.80 2.69 -1.60
C VAL A 79 -3.31 2.48 -1.37
N PRO A 80 -3.80 2.22 -0.14
CA PRO A 80 -5.23 2.02 0.11
C PRO A 80 -6.05 3.27 -0.20
N SER A 81 -5.55 4.46 0.10
CA SER A 81 -6.27 5.71 -0.12
C SER A 81 -6.62 5.96 -1.60
N ALA A 82 -5.78 5.47 -2.52
CA ALA A 82 -6.06 5.52 -3.97
C ALA A 82 -6.78 4.26 -4.48
N MET A 83 -6.48 3.09 -3.91
CA MET A 83 -7.04 1.80 -4.33
C MET A 83 -8.55 1.71 -4.06
N TRP A 84 -9.01 1.99 -2.83
CA TRP A 84 -10.42 1.78 -2.46
C TRP A 84 -11.39 2.63 -3.30
N PRO A 85 -11.14 3.93 -3.51
CA PRO A 85 -11.96 4.74 -4.42
C PRO A 85 -11.86 4.34 -5.90
N SER A 86 -10.85 3.58 -6.31
CA SER A 86 -10.70 3.10 -7.69
C SER A 86 -11.65 1.94 -8.00
N VAL A 87 -12.04 1.15 -7.00
CA VAL A 87 -12.96 0.01 -7.19
C VAL A 87 -14.31 0.42 -7.79
N PRO A 88 -15.04 1.41 -7.25
CA PRO A 88 -16.32 1.82 -7.82
C PRO A 88 -16.21 2.51 -9.19
N LYS A 89 -15.02 2.97 -9.59
CA LYS A 89 -14.79 3.49 -10.95
C LYS A 89 -14.71 2.38 -12.01
N ILE A 90 -14.24 1.19 -11.61
CA ILE A 90 -13.99 0.08 -12.53
C ILE A 90 -15.20 -0.86 -12.61
N ILE A 91 -15.86 -1.07 -11.47
CA ILE A 91 -16.91 -2.07 -11.31
C ILE A 91 -18.30 -1.41 -11.35
N PRO A 92 -19.25 -1.96 -12.12
CA PRO A 92 -20.61 -1.43 -12.14
C PRO A 92 -21.28 -1.57 -10.77
N GLU A 93 -22.11 -0.60 -10.42
CA GLU A 93 -22.69 -0.43 -9.08
C GLU A 93 -23.42 -1.69 -8.57
N ASN A 94 -24.14 -2.38 -9.45
CA ASN A 94 -24.89 -3.59 -9.13
C ASN A 94 -24.00 -4.82 -8.78
N LYS A 95 -22.68 -4.72 -8.96
CA LYS A 95 -21.71 -5.80 -8.66
C LYS A 95 -20.68 -5.40 -7.60
N LEU A 96 -20.80 -4.23 -6.99
CA LEU A 96 -19.82 -3.73 -6.02
C LEU A 96 -19.69 -4.64 -4.79
N GLY A 97 -20.81 -5.14 -4.26
CA GLY A 97 -20.78 -6.07 -3.13
C GLY A 97 -19.97 -7.34 -3.43
N THR A 98 -20.18 -7.93 -4.62
CA THR A 98 -19.42 -9.10 -5.08
C THR A 98 -17.95 -8.77 -5.29
N ALA A 99 -17.63 -7.62 -5.89
CA ALA A 99 -16.24 -7.21 -6.09
C ALA A 99 -15.51 -7.02 -4.76
N TYR A 100 -16.12 -6.35 -3.78
CA TYR A 100 -15.51 -6.19 -2.46
C TYR A 100 -15.38 -7.52 -1.72
N ALA A 101 -16.37 -8.41 -1.79
CA ALA A 101 -16.27 -9.74 -1.21
C ALA A 101 -15.10 -10.55 -1.80
N LEU A 102 -14.90 -10.50 -3.12
CA LEU A 102 -13.77 -11.16 -3.78
C LEU A 102 -12.43 -10.54 -3.38
N ILE A 103 -12.35 -9.21 -3.30
CA ILE A 103 -11.15 -8.50 -2.83
C ILE A 103 -10.78 -8.97 -1.41
N PHE A 104 -11.72 -8.99 -0.48
CA PHE A 104 -11.46 -9.44 0.90
C PHE A 104 -11.11 -10.93 0.97
N TRP A 105 -11.74 -11.77 0.16
CA TRP A 105 -11.41 -13.20 0.09
C TRP A 105 -9.96 -13.42 -0.35
N VAL A 106 -9.50 -12.72 -1.40
CA VAL A 106 -8.09 -12.76 -1.82
C VAL A 106 -7.16 -12.19 -0.74
N GLN A 107 -7.55 -11.10 -0.08
CA GLN A 107 -6.75 -10.52 1.00
C GLN A 107 -6.58 -11.48 2.17
N ASN A 108 -7.60 -12.25 2.54
CA ASN A 108 -7.52 -13.24 3.62
C ASN A 108 -6.50 -14.34 3.32
N TRP A 109 -6.36 -14.76 2.06
CA TRP A 109 -5.26 -15.65 1.66
C TRP A 109 -3.88 -15.02 1.87
N GLY A 110 -3.74 -13.73 1.59
CA GLY A 110 -2.51 -12.98 1.89
C GLY A 110 -2.23 -12.88 3.38
N LEU A 111 -3.25 -12.52 4.17
CA LEU A 111 -3.16 -12.36 5.63
C LEU A 111 -2.83 -13.69 6.34
N MET A 112 -3.26 -14.83 5.81
CA MET A 112 -2.90 -16.14 6.33
C MET A 112 -1.53 -16.60 5.79
N GLY A 113 -1.33 -16.53 4.48
CA GLY A 113 -0.20 -17.15 3.79
C GLY A 113 1.13 -16.44 4.03
N VAL A 114 1.14 -15.11 4.05
CA VAL A 114 2.39 -14.34 4.22
C VAL A 114 2.97 -14.54 5.63
N PRO A 115 2.23 -14.37 6.74
CA PRO A 115 2.77 -14.64 8.08
C PRO A 115 3.22 -16.09 8.27
N TYR A 116 2.48 -17.06 7.73
CA TYR A 116 2.89 -18.47 7.77
C TYR A 116 4.22 -18.72 7.03
N LEU A 117 4.38 -18.16 5.83
CA LEU A 117 5.61 -18.25 5.06
C LEU A 117 6.79 -17.62 5.80
N ILE A 118 6.62 -16.40 6.32
CA ILE A 118 7.67 -15.69 7.05
C ILE A 118 8.06 -16.45 8.32
N GLY A 119 7.10 -16.98 9.08
CA GLY A 119 7.38 -17.82 10.24
C GLY A 119 8.23 -19.03 9.89
N LYS A 120 7.85 -19.78 8.84
CA LYS A 120 8.62 -20.95 8.38
C LYS A 120 10.04 -20.59 7.91
N VAL A 121 10.21 -19.43 7.28
CA VAL A 121 11.53 -18.94 6.83
C VAL A 121 12.39 -18.53 8.02
N LEU A 122 11.79 -17.86 9.01
CA LEU A 122 12.48 -17.45 10.24
C LEU A 122 13.00 -18.65 11.02
N ASP A 123 12.14 -19.63 11.26
CA ASP A 123 12.47 -20.84 12.05
C ASP A 123 13.55 -21.71 11.38
N LYS A 124 13.59 -21.73 10.03
CA LYS A 124 14.48 -22.65 9.30
C LYS A 124 15.81 -22.03 8.85
N TYR A 125 15.79 -20.76 8.43
CA TYR A 125 16.94 -20.16 7.74
C TYR A 125 17.52 -18.93 8.43
N CYS A 126 16.82 -18.38 9.43
CA CYS A 126 17.18 -17.08 9.99
C CYS A 126 17.72 -17.17 11.42
N ILE A 127 17.79 -18.36 12.03
CA ILE A 127 18.35 -18.52 13.37
C ILE A 127 19.88 -18.34 13.29
N THR A 128 20.39 -17.26 13.88
CA THR A 128 21.83 -16.93 13.90
C THR A 128 22.54 -17.33 15.18
N GLY A 129 21.77 -17.68 16.23
CA GLY A 129 22.31 -18.05 17.52
C GLY A 129 21.23 -18.04 18.61
N TYR A 130 21.68 -18.21 19.86
CA TYR A 130 20.83 -18.15 21.04
C TYR A 130 21.45 -17.20 22.05
N VAL A 131 20.66 -16.24 22.54
CA VAL A 131 21.05 -15.33 23.63
C VAL A 131 20.03 -15.52 24.74
N ASN A 132 20.49 -15.97 25.92
CA ASN A 132 19.63 -16.29 27.06
C ASN A 132 18.48 -17.25 26.67
N GLU A 133 18.82 -18.37 26.03
CA GLU A 133 17.88 -19.40 25.54
C GLU A 133 16.85 -18.93 24.50
N LYS A 134 16.94 -17.68 24.03
CA LYS A 134 16.07 -17.13 22.99
C LYS A 134 16.79 -17.09 21.64
N PRO A 135 16.18 -17.60 20.56
CA PRO A 135 16.78 -17.55 19.23
C PRO A 135 16.94 -16.09 18.78
N THR A 136 18.10 -15.75 18.24
CA THR A 136 18.32 -14.50 17.51
C THR A 136 18.07 -14.72 16.03
N TYR A 137 17.36 -13.78 15.40
CA TYR A 137 16.93 -13.89 14.02
C TYR A 137 17.62 -12.87 13.11
N ASP A 138 18.06 -13.30 11.94
CA ASP A 138 18.42 -12.44 10.81
C ASP A 138 17.22 -12.24 9.89
N TYR A 139 16.73 -10.99 9.81
CA TYR A 139 15.56 -10.65 9.02
C TYR A 139 15.87 -10.35 7.54
N THR A 140 17.12 -10.48 7.09
CA THR A 140 17.53 -10.21 5.71
C THR A 140 16.67 -10.99 4.70
N ILE A 141 16.51 -12.30 4.88
CA ILE A 141 15.75 -13.16 3.97
C ILE A 141 14.25 -12.76 3.94
N PRO A 142 13.56 -12.59 5.09
CA PRO A 142 12.21 -12.02 5.12
C PRO A 142 12.07 -10.70 4.36
N MET A 143 13.02 -9.77 4.52
CA MET A 143 12.97 -8.45 3.88
C MET A 143 13.14 -8.55 2.35
N ILE A 144 13.95 -9.49 1.86
CA ILE A 144 14.05 -9.80 0.43
C ILE A 144 12.72 -10.35 -0.11
N ILE A 145 12.05 -11.24 0.64
CA ILE A 145 10.72 -11.75 0.26
C ILE A 145 9.72 -10.61 0.13
N PHE A 146 9.68 -9.69 1.10
CA PHE A 146 8.81 -8.51 1.02
C PHE A 146 9.18 -7.58 -0.15
N THR A 147 10.47 -7.45 -0.46
CA THR A 147 10.93 -6.69 -1.64
C THR A 147 10.38 -7.31 -2.93
N CYS A 148 10.38 -8.65 -3.05
CA CYS A 148 9.77 -9.35 -4.18
C CYS A 148 8.26 -9.10 -4.29
N PHE A 149 7.53 -9.09 -3.15
CA PHE A 149 6.13 -8.69 -3.15
C PHE A 149 5.92 -7.24 -3.57
N GLY A 150 6.80 -6.33 -3.15
CA GLY A 150 6.80 -4.94 -3.60
C GLY A 150 6.99 -4.81 -5.12
N ILE A 151 7.90 -5.60 -5.71
CA ILE A 151 8.13 -5.63 -7.16
C ILE A 151 6.89 -6.15 -7.87
N LEU A 152 6.27 -7.22 -7.36
CA LEU A 152 5.02 -7.74 -7.92
C LEU A 152 3.89 -6.70 -7.85
N ALA A 153 3.76 -5.99 -6.72
CA ALA A 153 2.79 -4.92 -6.57
C ALA A 153 3.04 -3.77 -7.55
N LEU A 154 4.32 -3.42 -7.80
CA LEU A 154 4.69 -2.42 -8.79
C LEU A 154 4.30 -2.85 -10.21
N LEU A 155 4.52 -4.12 -10.56
CA LEU A 155 4.10 -4.67 -11.85
C LEU A 155 2.58 -4.60 -12.01
N ILE A 156 1.81 -5.04 -11.01
CA ILE A 156 0.34 -4.99 -11.04
C ILE A 156 -0.16 -3.54 -11.15
N SER A 157 0.43 -2.61 -10.40
CA SER A 157 0.08 -1.20 -10.45
C SER A 157 0.37 -0.57 -11.82
N TYR A 158 1.49 -0.94 -12.44
CA TYR A 158 1.79 -0.55 -13.81
C TYR A 158 0.78 -1.11 -14.82
N LEU A 159 0.41 -2.39 -14.69
CA LEU A 159 -0.62 -3.01 -15.53
C LEU A 159 -1.97 -2.33 -15.37
N LEU A 160 -2.34 -1.95 -14.15
CA LEU A 160 -3.57 -1.20 -13.87
C LEU A 160 -3.55 0.18 -14.55
N LYS A 161 -2.43 0.90 -14.49
CA LYS A 161 -2.27 2.18 -15.19
C LYS A 161 -2.38 2.02 -16.70
N ARG A 162 -1.84 0.94 -17.26
CA ARG A 162 -1.97 0.63 -18.69
C ARG A 162 -3.43 0.32 -19.05
N GLU A 163 -4.12 -0.45 -18.22
CA GLU A 163 -5.53 -0.79 -18.43
C GLU A 163 -6.44 0.44 -18.36
N ASP A 164 -6.20 1.35 -17.41
CA ASP A 164 -6.92 2.63 -17.30
C ASP A 164 -6.77 3.46 -18.58
N ARG A 165 -5.58 3.47 -19.20
CA ARG A 165 -5.36 4.17 -20.47
C ARG A 165 -6.12 3.52 -21.63
N ILE A 166 -6.28 2.20 -21.64
CA ILE A 166 -6.94 1.46 -22.74
C ILE A 166 -8.46 1.54 -22.61
N LYS A 167 -8.99 1.33 -21.39
CA LYS A 167 -10.43 1.24 -21.13
C LYS A 167 -11.08 2.52 -20.63
N GLY A 168 -10.28 3.51 -20.24
CA GLY A 168 -10.77 4.83 -19.85
C GLY A 168 -11.57 4.83 -18.53
N TYR A 169 -11.18 4.02 -17.54
CA TYR A 169 -11.87 3.96 -16.25
C TYR A 169 -11.84 5.29 -15.47
N GLY A 170 -10.94 6.21 -15.82
CA GLY A 170 -10.83 7.50 -15.16
C GLY A 170 -10.13 7.42 -13.81
N LEU A 171 -9.27 6.42 -13.60
CA LEU A 171 -8.46 6.31 -12.37
C LEU A 171 -7.48 7.47 -12.25
N GLU A 172 -7.02 8.00 -13.38
CA GLU A 172 -6.13 9.15 -13.42
C GLU A 172 -6.87 10.50 -13.32
N LEU A 173 -8.20 10.52 -13.42
CA LEU A 173 -9.03 11.73 -13.33
C LEU A 173 -9.40 12.06 -11.87
N PRO A 174 -9.55 13.37 -11.53
CA PRO A 174 -10.02 13.78 -10.22
C PRO A 174 -11.47 13.36 -9.99
N ASN A 175 -11.80 13.02 -8.74
CA ASN A 175 -13.17 12.69 -8.33
C ASN A 175 -14.02 13.95 -8.14
N ILE A 176 -13.39 15.02 -7.63
CA ILE A 176 -14.03 16.31 -7.42
C ILE A 176 -13.69 17.19 -8.63
N GLN A 177 -14.66 17.40 -9.50
CA GLN A 177 -14.58 18.40 -10.57
C GLN A 177 -14.94 19.77 -9.99
N LYS A 178 -14.26 20.84 -10.42
CA LYS A 178 -14.64 22.20 -10.01
C LYS A 178 -15.94 22.57 -10.70
N ASP A 179 -16.81 23.30 -10.01
CA ASP A 179 -18.13 23.68 -10.55
C ASP A 179 -18.01 24.37 -11.93
N ALA A 180 -16.98 25.21 -12.12
CA ALA A 180 -16.68 25.86 -13.40
C ALA A 180 -16.41 24.87 -14.56
N ASP A 181 -15.75 23.74 -14.29
CA ASP A 181 -15.46 22.72 -15.30
C ASP A 181 -16.74 21.96 -15.69
N LYS A 182 -17.68 21.83 -14.74
CA LYS A 182 -18.98 21.21 -14.95
C LYS A 182 -19.89 22.07 -15.82
N TYR A 183 -19.93 23.39 -15.55
CA TYR A 183 -20.65 24.36 -16.38
C TYR A 183 -20.12 24.42 -17.81
N LEU A 184 -18.79 24.45 -18.00
CA LEU A 184 -18.18 24.46 -19.34
C LEU A 184 -18.47 23.16 -20.12
N ALA A 185 -18.48 22.01 -19.45
CA ALA A 185 -18.83 20.74 -20.08
C ALA A 185 -20.30 20.70 -20.51
N GLU A 186 -21.22 21.19 -19.67
CA GLU A 186 -22.65 21.32 -20.00
C GLU A 186 -22.89 22.30 -21.15
N GLU A 187 -22.16 23.42 -21.18
CA GLU A 187 -22.22 24.43 -22.26
C GLU A 187 -21.73 23.85 -23.60
N MET A 188 -20.58 23.17 -23.61
CA MET A 188 -20.05 22.51 -24.81
C MET A 188 -20.98 21.40 -25.37
N ILE A 189 -21.66 20.66 -24.48
CA ILE A 189 -22.64 19.65 -24.90
C ILE A 189 -23.91 20.32 -25.45
N GLY A 190 -24.33 21.43 -24.85
CA GLY A 190 -25.49 22.21 -25.30
C GLY A 190 -25.28 22.92 -26.65
N GLU A 191 -24.05 23.35 -26.95
CA GLU A 191 -23.72 23.95 -28.24
C GLU A 191 -23.57 22.92 -29.37
N GLY A 192 -23.09 21.71 -29.09
CA GLY A 192 -22.98 20.64 -30.08
C GLY A 192 -24.32 20.02 -30.51
N GLN A 193 -25.43 20.37 -29.86
CA GLN A 193 -26.79 19.94 -30.19
C GLN A 193 -27.65 21.02 -30.85
N ARG A 194 -27.08 22.19 -31.16
CA ARG A 194 -27.72 23.27 -31.94
C ARG A 194 -27.12 23.35 -33.34
#